data_AF-A0A1F6JJX6-F1
#
_entry.id   AF-A0A1F6JJX6-F1
#
_cell.length_a   1.000
_cell.length_b   1.000
_cell.length_c   1.000
_cell.angle_alpha   90.00
_cell.angle_beta   90.00
_cell.angle_gamma   90.00
#
_symmetry.space_group_name_H-M   'P 1'
#
loop_
_entity.id
_entity.type
_entity.pdbx_description
1 polymer ?
#
loop_
_entity_poly.entity_id
_entity_poly.type
_entity_poly.pdbx_seq_one_letter_code
_entity_poly.pdbx_strand_id
1 'polypeptide(L)'
;MTEPKKDEMMRSDQVADLDPYNQRGKPKQEAARELLGDEPEVEEDENFDGPKFTQEQKVKLRDYGAEIFTLHGESINSLKEKGLKVWSNLDSSDFQLGYEGHKTEVAIRLASNYLFLPDSNNKNYDEQANMVTNYSLELERKIPGIYASLGFPSDYAEIVLHCLTKRGLELFKGTTPNGGYMYTSTAMSRSESLGSGKTDSFFISVGGMDEYGLGIHAFSATEDISFIFATPLIFPDSNRVNL
;
A
#
# COMPACT_ATOMS: atom_id res chain seq x y z
N MET A 1 -45.95 45.24 -31.15
CA MET A 1 -45.32 44.56 -30.00
C MET A 1 -46.46 44.06 -29.13
N THR A 2 -46.79 42.78 -29.26
CA THR A 2 -47.97 42.17 -28.65
C THR A 2 -47.49 41.35 -27.47
N GLU A 3 -47.92 41.71 -26.26
CA GLU A 3 -47.64 40.95 -25.04
C GLU A 3 -48.20 39.53 -25.14
N PRO A 4 -47.48 38.50 -24.65
CA PRO A 4 -48.01 37.14 -24.63
C PRO A 4 -49.14 37.05 -23.60
N LYS A 5 -50.24 36.40 -24.00
CA LYS A 5 -51.44 36.23 -23.18
C LYS A 5 -51.12 35.36 -21.95
N LYS A 6 -51.66 35.74 -20.80
CA LYS A 6 -51.55 35.08 -19.48
C LYS A 6 -52.02 33.60 -19.41
N ASP A 7 -52.46 33.02 -20.53
CA ASP A 7 -52.93 31.63 -20.62
C ASP A 7 -51.86 30.64 -21.12
N GLU A 8 -50.64 31.09 -21.42
CA GLU A 8 -49.51 30.21 -21.81
C GLU A 8 -48.61 29.77 -20.64
N MET A 9 -48.94 30.15 -19.41
CA MET A 9 -48.25 29.61 -18.24
C MET A 9 -48.87 28.26 -17.87
N MET A 10 -48.20 27.18 -18.28
CA MET A 10 -48.45 25.82 -17.81
C MET A 10 -48.61 25.84 -16.28
N ARG A 11 -49.74 25.34 -15.79
CA ARG A 11 -49.98 25.25 -14.34
C ARG A 11 -49.00 24.24 -13.73
N SER A 12 -48.60 24.45 -12.46
CA SER A 12 -47.54 23.67 -11.78
C SER A 12 -47.77 22.16 -11.76
N ASP A 13 -49.03 21.74 -11.83
CA ASP A 13 -49.49 20.35 -11.96
C ASP A 13 -49.20 19.75 -13.35
N GLN A 14 -49.14 20.56 -14.42
CA GLN A 14 -48.80 20.11 -15.78
C GLN A 14 -47.29 20.07 -16.06
N VAL A 15 -46.45 20.58 -15.15
CA VAL A 15 -44.99 20.56 -15.27
C VAL A 15 -44.36 19.41 -14.48
N ALA A 16 -45.09 18.80 -13.54
CA ALA A 16 -44.63 17.65 -12.76
C ALA A 16 -44.45 16.38 -13.62
N ASP A 17 -45.21 16.26 -14.71
CA ASP A 17 -45.15 15.14 -15.66
C ASP A 17 -44.09 15.33 -16.76
N LEU A 18 -43.49 16.53 -16.82
CA LEU A 18 -42.35 16.87 -17.68
C LEU A 18 -41.01 16.77 -16.95
N ASP A 19 -41.01 16.32 -15.69
CA ASP A 19 -39.77 15.96 -14.99
C ASP A 19 -39.19 14.70 -15.66
N PRO A 20 -38.01 14.77 -16.31
CA PRO A 20 -37.39 13.62 -16.95
C PRO A 20 -37.11 12.45 -15.98
N TYR A 21 -37.16 12.68 -14.66
CA TYR A 21 -37.05 11.64 -13.65
C TYR A 21 -38.34 10.83 -13.46
N ASN A 22 -39.53 11.42 -13.62
CA ASN A 22 -40.80 10.69 -13.47
C ASN A 22 -41.14 9.82 -14.70
N GLN A 23 -40.67 10.20 -15.89
CA GLN A 23 -40.92 9.43 -17.11
C GLN A 23 -40.08 8.15 -17.23
N ARG A 24 -39.02 8.00 -16.42
CA ARG A 24 -38.13 6.84 -16.48
C ARG A 24 -38.61 5.63 -15.68
N GLY A 25 -39.67 5.75 -14.88
CA GLY A 25 -40.27 4.62 -14.16
C GLY A 25 -39.33 3.89 -13.18
N LYS A 26 -38.16 4.46 -12.86
CA LYS A 26 -37.18 3.84 -11.95
C LYS A 26 -37.26 4.49 -10.56
N PRO A 27 -37.15 3.72 -9.46
CA PRO A 27 -37.06 4.28 -8.11
C PRO A 27 -35.92 5.29 -8.00
N LYS A 28 -36.12 6.39 -7.24
CA LYS A 28 -35.12 7.48 -7.05
C LYS A 28 -33.71 6.99 -6.65
N GLN A 29 -33.62 5.83 -6.02
CA GLN A 29 -32.36 5.21 -5.61
C GLN A 29 -31.53 4.66 -6.78
N GLU A 30 -32.16 4.15 -7.85
CA GLU A 30 -31.44 3.62 -9.02
C GLU A 30 -30.85 4.74 -9.89
N ALA A 31 -31.58 5.85 -10.05
CA ALA A 31 -31.09 7.00 -10.82
C ALA A 31 -29.90 7.71 -10.13
N ALA A 32 -29.84 7.68 -8.80
CA ALA A 32 -28.69 8.17 -8.04
C ALA A 32 -27.46 7.25 -8.18
N ARG A 33 -27.68 5.93 -8.27
CA ARG A 33 -26.63 4.93 -8.48
C ARG A 33 -26.01 5.02 -9.89
N GLU A 34 -26.83 5.31 -10.90
CA GLU A 34 -26.39 5.50 -12.30
C GLU A 34 -25.56 6.81 -12.49
N LEU A 35 -25.74 7.80 -11.60
CA LEU A 35 -24.98 9.07 -11.62
C LEU A 35 -23.65 9.02 -10.85
N LEU A 36 -23.49 8.07 -9.92
CA LEU A 36 -22.29 7.95 -9.10
C LEU A 36 -21.18 7.13 -9.75
N GLY A 37 -21.48 6.42 -10.86
CA GLY A 37 -20.52 5.53 -11.49
C GLY A 37 -20.17 4.34 -10.58
N ASP A 38 -19.73 3.24 -11.19
CA ASP A 38 -19.16 2.14 -10.44
C ASP A 38 -17.78 2.58 -9.94
N GLU A 39 -17.74 3.31 -8.81
CA GLU A 39 -16.53 3.32 -7.98
C GLU A 39 -16.17 1.87 -7.70
N PRO A 40 -14.90 1.45 -7.85
CA PRO A 40 -14.51 0.10 -7.51
C PRO A 40 -14.96 -0.15 -6.06
N GLU A 41 -15.88 -1.10 -5.89
CA GLU A 41 -16.31 -1.57 -4.58
C GLU A 41 -15.04 -1.99 -3.83
N VAL A 42 -14.58 -1.13 -2.92
CA VAL A 42 -13.58 -1.50 -1.95
C VAL A 42 -14.32 -2.46 -1.05
N GLU A 43 -14.03 -3.76 -1.16
CA GLU A 43 -14.48 -4.76 -0.20
C GLU A 43 -13.97 -4.31 1.18
N GLU A 44 -14.77 -3.53 1.91
CA GLU A 44 -14.48 -3.23 3.30
C GLU A 44 -14.64 -4.53 4.05
N ASP A 45 -13.52 -5.06 4.55
CA ASP A 45 -13.57 -6.19 5.47
C ASP A 45 -14.27 -5.71 6.75
N GLU A 46 -15.56 -6.03 6.87
CA GLU A 46 -16.41 -5.65 8.01
C GLU A 46 -15.85 -6.15 9.34
N ASN A 47 -14.95 -7.14 9.34
CA ASN A 47 -14.31 -7.69 10.53
C ASN A 47 -12.92 -7.12 10.82
N PHE A 48 -12.43 -6.15 10.03
CA PHE A 48 -11.13 -5.54 10.28
C PHE A 48 -11.19 -4.46 11.38
N ASP A 49 -10.52 -4.74 12.49
CA ASP A 49 -10.42 -3.90 13.70
C ASP A 49 -9.09 -3.12 13.80
N GLY A 50 -8.20 -3.23 12.81
CA GLY A 50 -6.95 -2.47 12.77
C GLY A 50 -7.15 -1.01 12.39
N PRO A 51 -6.13 -0.15 12.60
CA PRO A 51 -6.22 1.26 12.23
C PRO A 51 -6.41 1.45 10.72
N LYS A 52 -7.28 2.39 10.34
CA LYS A 52 -7.70 2.67 8.97
C LYS A 52 -7.38 4.12 8.59
N PHE A 53 -7.20 4.38 7.31
CA PHE A 53 -7.22 5.73 6.78
C PHE A 53 -8.63 6.31 6.85
N THR A 54 -8.74 7.62 7.06
CA THR A 54 -10.01 8.33 6.90
C THR A 54 -10.39 8.37 5.42
N GLN A 55 -11.68 8.57 5.11
CA GLN A 55 -12.12 8.66 3.71
C GLN A 55 -11.40 9.78 2.94
N GLU A 56 -11.13 10.91 3.60
CA GLU A 56 -10.37 12.01 3.00
C GLU A 56 -8.93 11.59 2.67
N GLN A 57 -8.27 10.85 3.55
CA GLN A 57 -6.93 10.30 3.31
C GLN A 57 -6.97 9.29 2.16
N LYS A 58 -7.96 8.40 2.13
CA LYS A 58 -8.11 7.40 1.05
C LYS A 58 -8.25 8.03 -0.32
N VAL A 59 -9.01 9.13 -0.44
CA VAL A 59 -9.15 9.88 -1.70
C VAL A 59 -7.81 10.52 -2.08
N LYS A 60 -7.16 11.25 -1.17
CA LYS A 60 -5.88 11.90 -1.43
C LYS A 60 -4.76 10.93 -1.78
N LEU A 61 -4.72 9.76 -1.15
CA LEU A 61 -3.75 8.70 -1.44
C LEU A 61 -3.96 8.11 -2.84
N ARG A 62 -5.21 7.89 -3.25
CA ARG A 62 -5.55 7.44 -4.60
C ARG A 62 -5.18 8.49 -5.65
N ASP A 63 -5.47 9.76 -5.40
CA ASP A 63 -5.06 10.88 -6.28
C ASP A 63 -3.53 11.01 -6.37
N TYR A 64 -2.82 10.65 -5.30
CA TYR A 64 -1.37 10.58 -5.25
C TYR A 64 -0.77 9.34 -5.96
N GLY A 65 -1.64 8.45 -6.45
CA GLY A 65 -1.26 7.22 -7.14
C GLY A 65 -0.77 6.11 -6.20
N ALA A 66 -1.18 6.15 -4.93
CA ALA A 66 -0.97 5.07 -3.98
C ALA A 66 -2.17 4.10 -4.01
N GLU A 67 -1.86 2.82 -3.93
CA GLU A 67 -2.85 1.76 -3.73
C GLU A 67 -2.91 1.42 -2.23
N ILE A 68 -4.10 1.12 -1.73
CA ILE A 68 -4.36 0.86 -0.31
C ILE A 68 -4.61 -0.62 -0.12
N PHE A 69 -3.96 -1.20 0.89
CA PHE A 69 -4.05 -2.60 1.28
C PHE A 69 -4.46 -2.68 2.75
N THR A 70 -5.20 -3.73 3.10
CA THR A 70 -5.46 -4.10 4.49
C THR A 70 -4.47 -5.20 4.88
N LEU A 71 -3.57 -4.89 5.82
CA LEU A 71 -2.66 -5.87 6.41
C LEU A 71 -3.30 -6.48 7.66
N HIS A 72 -3.26 -7.81 7.77
CA HIS A 72 -3.91 -8.56 8.84
C HIS A 72 -2.96 -8.92 9.98
N GLY A 73 -1.70 -8.45 9.91
CA GLY A 73 -0.67 -8.76 10.89
C GLY A 73 -0.12 -10.18 10.72
N GLU A 74 -0.08 -10.68 9.49
CA GLU A 74 0.37 -12.05 9.23
C GLU A 74 1.89 -12.20 9.43
N SER A 75 2.33 -13.41 9.75
CA SER A 75 3.75 -13.77 9.73
C SER A 75 4.13 -14.35 8.37
N ILE A 76 5.41 -14.42 8.03
CA ILE A 76 5.83 -15.06 6.78
C ILE A 76 5.44 -16.54 6.77
N ASN A 77 5.45 -17.22 7.91
CA ASN A 77 5.04 -18.61 8.01
C ASN A 77 3.54 -18.81 7.73
N SER A 78 2.66 -17.96 8.27
CA SER A 78 1.22 -18.05 7.97
C SER A 78 0.93 -17.69 6.51
N LEU A 79 1.68 -16.75 5.92
CA LEU A 79 1.58 -16.44 4.49
C LEU A 79 2.02 -17.61 3.60
N LYS A 80 3.06 -18.38 4.01
CA LYS A 80 3.47 -19.62 3.32
C LYS A 80 2.35 -20.66 3.31
N GLU A 81 1.67 -20.84 4.43
CA GLU A 81 0.51 -21.74 4.55
C GLU A 81 -0.65 -21.32 3.62
N LYS A 82 -0.78 -20.00 3.39
CA LYS A 82 -1.73 -19.41 2.43
C LYS A 82 -1.26 -19.45 0.97
N GLY A 83 -0.12 -20.07 0.69
CA GLY A 83 0.38 -20.33 -0.66
C GLY A 83 1.47 -19.37 -1.14
N LEU A 84 1.98 -18.47 -0.29
CA LEU A 84 3.14 -17.66 -0.65
C LEU A 84 4.39 -18.56 -0.74
N LYS A 85 5.01 -18.62 -1.93
CA LYS A 85 6.34 -19.21 -2.07
C LYS A 85 7.38 -18.20 -1.61
N VAL A 86 8.28 -18.64 -0.74
CA VAL A 86 9.38 -17.82 -0.23
C VAL A 86 10.66 -18.63 -0.30
N TRP A 87 11.72 -18.00 -0.79
CA TRP A 87 13.08 -18.52 -0.71
C TRP A 87 13.92 -17.57 0.14
N SER A 88 14.73 -18.13 1.05
CA SER A 88 15.44 -17.33 2.05
C SER A 88 16.76 -17.98 2.42
N ASN A 89 17.76 -17.15 2.76
CA ASN A 89 19.00 -17.57 3.40
C ASN A 89 18.89 -17.62 4.94
N LEU A 90 17.73 -17.25 5.49
CA LEU A 90 17.40 -17.34 6.90
C LEU A 90 16.93 -18.76 7.24
N ASP A 91 17.36 -19.29 8.38
CA ASP A 91 16.81 -20.52 8.92
C ASP A 91 15.33 -20.30 9.30
N SER A 92 14.52 -21.35 9.17
CA SER A 92 13.17 -21.41 9.74
C SER A 92 13.10 -21.11 11.24
N SER A 93 14.20 -21.34 11.95
CA SER A 93 14.38 -20.99 13.37
C SER A 93 14.75 -19.53 13.61
N ASP A 94 15.09 -18.77 12.56
CA ASP A 94 15.36 -17.35 12.67
C ASP A 94 14.06 -16.62 13.01
N PHE A 95 14.08 -15.98 14.18
CA PHE A 95 12.98 -15.19 14.76
C PHE A 95 12.31 -14.30 13.70
N GLN A 96 13.09 -13.80 12.74
CA GLN A 96 12.65 -12.85 11.71
C GLN A 96 11.54 -13.34 10.78
N LEU A 97 11.42 -14.65 10.52
CA LEU A 97 10.31 -15.18 9.71
C LEU A 97 9.02 -15.37 10.53
N GLY A 98 9.11 -15.34 11.86
CA GLY A 98 8.00 -15.53 12.79
C GLY A 98 7.36 -14.23 13.29
N TYR A 99 7.99 -13.06 13.11
CA TYR A 99 7.37 -11.79 13.52
C TYR A 99 6.11 -11.50 12.69
N GLU A 100 5.05 -11.16 13.40
CA GLU A 100 3.81 -10.64 12.81
C GLU A 100 4.08 -9.26 12.20
N GLY A 101 3.46 -9.00 11.05
CA GLY A 101 3.43 -7.67 10.45
C GLY A 101 2.52 -6.70 11.20
N HIS A 102 2.38 -5.51 10.63
CA HIS A 102 1.39 -4.55 11.08
C HIS A 102 -0.02 -5.05 10.76
N LYS A 103 -0.95 -4.86 11.70
CA LYS A 103 -2.39 -5.06 11.47
C LYS A 103 -3.06 -3.71 11.25
N THR A 104 -3.00 -3.19 10.02
CA THR A 104 -3.49 -1.85 9.67
C THR A 104 -3.76 -1.72 8.16
N GLU A 105 -4.53 -0.70 7.75
CA GLU A 105 -4.46 -0.23 6.37
C GLU A 105 -3.10 0.42 6.10
N VAL A 106 -2.52 0.06 4.96
CA VAL A 106 -1.26 0.60 4.46
C VAL A 106 -1.44 1.05 3.01
N ALA A 107 -0.71 2.08 2.59
CA ALA A 107 -0.68 2.48 1.20
C ALA A 107 0.73 2.40 0.62
N ILE A 108 0.83 2.01 -0.64
CA ILE A 108 2.10 1.87 -1.37
C ILE A 108 1.91 2.33 -2.82
N ARG A 109 2.91 3.01 -3.38
CA ARG A 109 2.86 3.51 -4.76
C ARG A 109 3.28 2.42 -5.74
N LEU A 110 2.34 1.63 -6.26
CA LEU A 110 2.67 0.49 -7.11
C LEU A 110 3.04 0.81 -8.56
N ALA A 111 2.86 2.04 -9.03
CA ALA A 111 3.26 2.43 -10.38
C ALA A 111 4.77 2.22 -10.57
N SER A 112 5.18 1.59 -11.68
CA SER A 112 6.53 1.01 -11.89
C SER A 112 7.72 1.97 -11.73
N ASN A 113 7.48 3.29 -11.75
CA ASN A 113 8.50 4.32 -11.56
C ASN A 113 8.48 4.96 -10.15
N TYR A 114 7.57 4.52 -9.28
CA TYR A 114 7.28 5.16 -8.00
C TYR A 114 7.25 4.19 -6.81
N LEU A 115 7.35 2.89 -7.07
CA LEU A 115 7.49 1.88 -6.02
C LEU A 115 8.69 2.19 -5.12
N PHE A 116 9.81 2.50 -5.77
CA PHE A 116 11.05 2.86 -5.10
C PHE A 116 11.22 4.37 -5.04
N LEU A 117 11.77 4.87 -3.93
CA LEU A 117 12.25 6.25 -3.89
C LEU A 117 13.40 6.43 -4.91
N PRO A 118 13.37 7.48 -5.74
CA PRO A 118 14.47 7.79 -6.65
C PRO A 118 15.81 7.91 -5.91
N ASP A 119 16.88 7.43 -6.54
CA ASP A 119 18.26 7.52 -6.04
C ASP A 119 18.49 6.84 -4.66
N SER A 120 17.58 5.95 -4.25
CA SER A 120 17.73 5.16 -3.01
C SER A 120 18.65 3.94 -3.19
N ASN A 121 19.03 3.61 -4.42
CA ASN A 121 20.08 2.62 -4.67
C ASN A 121 21.46 3.13 -4.26
N ASN A 122 22.38 2.19 -3.98
CA ASN A 122 23.73 2.49 -3.45
C ASN A 122 23.71 3.25 -2.11
N LYS A 123 22.58 3.20 -1.39
CA LYS A 123 22.44 3.74 -0.03
C LYS A 123 22.39 2.60 0.96
N ASN A 124 23.07 2.77 2.09
CA ASN A 124 22.91 1.83 3.19
C ASN A 124 21.54 1.97 3.86
N TYR A 125 21.19 1.06 4.76
CA TYR A 125 19.90 1.07 5.45
C TYR A 125 19.62 2.40 6.17
N ASP A 126 20.59 2.95 6.92
CA ASP A 126 20.39 4.20 7.67
C ASP A 126 20.12 5.39 6.72
N GLU A 127 20.80 5.45 5.59
CA GLU A 127 20.54 6.45 4.55
C GLU A 127 19.15 6.28 3.94
N GLN A 128 18.74 5.04 3.60
CA GLN A 128 17.40 4.75 3.08
C GLN A 128 16.30 5.12 4.10
N ALA A 129 16.49 4.79 5.38
CA ALA A 129 15.56 5.15 6.45
C ALA A 129 15.41 6.67 6.60
N ASN A 130 16.51 7.41 6.50
CA ASN A 130 16.48 8.88 6.49
C ASN A 130 15.75 9.45 5.26
N MET A 131 15.93 8.85 4.09
CA MET A 131 15.17 9.22 2.89
C MET A 131 13.67 9.00 3.08
N VAL A 132 13.27 7.89 3.69
CA VAL A 132 11.86 7.61 4.01
C VAL A 132 11.31 8.59 5.04
N THR A 133 12.10 9.00 6.04
CA THR A 133 11.70 10.02 7.01
C THR A 133 11.44 11.37 6.33
N ASN A 134 12.34 11.81 5.44
CA ASN A 134 12.14 13.04 4.68
C ASN A 134 10.91 12.95 3.76
N TYR A 135 10.75 11.82 3.08
CA TYR A 135 9.56 11.53 2.28
C TYR A 135 8.28 11.59 3.11
N SER A 136 8.28 11.03 4.32
CA SER A 136 7.15 11.08 5.26
C SER A 136 6.79 12.53 5.61
N LEU A 137 7.78 13.36 5.96
CA LEU A 137 7.55 14.76 6.31
C LEU A 137 6.98 15.58 5.15
N GLU A 138 7.42 15.30 3.92
CA GLU A 138 6.87 15.95 2.73
C GLU A 138 5.44 15.50 2.42
N LEU A 139 5.16 14.21 2.62
CA LEU A 139 3.85 13.63 2.37
C LEU A 139 2.81 14.09 3.40
N GLU A 140 3.18 14.14 4.68
CA GLU A 140 2.31 14.58 5.79
C GLU A 140 1.81 16.03 5.59
N ARG A 141 2.65 16.90 4.98
CA ARG A 141 2.24 18.26 4.61
C ARG A 141 1.13 18.31 3.55
N LYS A 142 1.04 17.28 2.70
CA LYS A 142 0.03 17.17 1.62
C LYS A 142 -1.21 16.43 2.09
N ILE A 143 -1.02 15.42 2.94
CA ILE A 143 -2.07 14.57 3.47
C ILE A 143 -1.87 14.48 4.98
N PRO A 144 -2.54 15.31 5.79
CA PRO A 144 -2.38 15.28 7.24
C PRO A 144 -2.83 13.96 7.86
N GLY A 145 -2.17 13.55 8.95
CA GLY A 145 -2.53 12.36 9.74
C GLY A 145 -2.09 11.03 9.11
N ILE A 146 -1.04 11.04 8.28
CA ILE A 146 -0.35 9.85 7.79
C ILE A 146 1.16 10.00 8.00
N TYR A 147 1.86 8.89 8.01
CA TYR A 147 3.33 8.87 7.96
C TYR A 147 3.80 7.77 7.01
N ALA A 148 5.08 7.82 6.60
CA ALA A 148 5.72 6.77 5.83
C ALA A 148 6.87 6.16 6.62
N SER A 149 7.01 4.85 6.53
CA SER A 149 8.10 4.07 7.15
C SER A 149 8.50 2.92 6.23
N LEU A 150 9.67 2.33 6.49
CA LEU A 150 9.97 1.00 5.95
C LEU A 150 9.14 -0.02 6.73
N GLY A 151 8.41 -0.87 6.02
CA GLY A 151 7.66 -1.96 6.63
C GLY A 151 8.57 -3.07 7.18
N PHE A 152 7.93 -4.02 7.86
CA PHE A 152 8.53 -5.32 8.18
C PHE A 152 8.53 -6.23 6.95
N PRO A 153 9.37 -7.28 6.93
CA PRO A 153 9.34 -8.27 5.86
C PRO A 153 7.96 -8.90 5.64
N SER A 154 7.22 -9.17 6.71
CA SER A 154 5.86 -9.69 6.70
C SER A 154 4.87 -8.75 6.02
N ASP A 155 4.97 -7.43 6.22
CA ASP A 155 4.10 -6.44 5.58
C ASP A 155 4.21 -6.53 4.05
N TYR A 156 5.45 -6.51 3.54
CA TYR A 156 5.68 -6.62 2.10
C TYR A 156 5.27 -7.99 1.56
N ALA A 157 5.52 -9.06 2.31
CA ALA A 157 5.11 -10.41 1.92
C ALA A 157 3.58 -10.55 1.81
N GLU A 158 2.83 -9.92 2.72
CA GLU A 158 1.36 -9.90 2.68
C GLU A 158 0.85 -9.10 1.47
N ILE A 159 1.44 -7.93 1.20
CA ILE A 159 1.12 -7.12 0.00
C ILE A 159 1.42 -7.92 -1.28
N VAL A 160 2.55 -8.62 -1.34
CA VAL A 160 2.94 -9.47 -2.47
C VAL A 160 1.92 -10.59 -2.67
N LEU A 161 1.53 -11.30 -1.61
CA LEU A 161 0.54 -12.37 -1.70
C LEU A 161 -0.81 -11.82 -2.16
N HIS A 162 -1.23 -10.65 -1.67
CA HIS A 162 -2.45 -9.99 -2.13
C HIS A 162 -2.37 -9.67 -3.63
N CYS A 163 -1.30 -9.04 -4.10
CA CYS A 163 -1.10 -8.71 -5.51
C CYS A 163 -1.10 -9.96 -6.39
N LEU A 164 -0.45 -11.04 -5.94
CA LEU A 164 -0.39 -12.30 -6.68
C LEU A 164 -1.78 -12.95 -6.77
N THR A 165 -2.48 -13.07 -5.66
CA THR A 165 -3.75 -13.82 -5.59
C THR A 165 -4.93 -13.06 -6.18
N LYS A 166 -5.01 -11.74 -5.99
CA LYS A 166 -6.13 -10.93 -6.45
C LYS A 166 -5.94 -10.37 -7.86
N ARG A 167 -4.70 -10.14 -8.29
CA ARG A 167 -4.39 -9.47 -9.58
C ARG A 167 -3.51 -10.29 -10.51
N GLY A 168 -2.94 -11.40 -10.06
CA GLY A 168 -1.90 -12.12 -10.82
C GLY A 168 -0.61 -11.30 -11.00
N LEU A 169 -0.40 -10.28 -10.15
CA LEU A 169 0.75 -9.39 -10.24
C LEU A 169 1.89 -9.90 -9.36
N GLU A 170 3.00 -10.24 -9.98
CA GLU A 170 4.26 -10.58 -9.29
C GLU A 170 5.00 -9.29 -8.92
N LEU A 171 4.63 -8.71 -7.77
CA LEU A 171 5.34 -7.54 -7.23
C LEU A 171 6.80 -7.90 -6.91
N PHE A 172 7.71 -6.94 -7.07
CA PHE A 172 9.17 -7.14 -6.91
C PHE A 172 9.80 -8.13 -7.90
N LYS A 173 9.16 -8.37 -9.06
CA LYS A 173 9.73 -9.20 -10.14
C LYS A 173 10.54 -8.36 -11.14
N GLY A 174 11.71 -8.88 -11.50
CA GLY A 174 12.56 -8.33 -12.57
C GLY A 174 13.57 -7.30 -12.09
N THR A 175 13.99 -6.45 -13.02
CA THR A 175 14.99 -5.40 -12.80
C THR A 175 14.38 -4.01 -12.93
N THR A 176 14.85 -3.10 -12.11
CA THR A 176 14.63 -1.66 -12.24
C THR A 176 15.23 -1.14 -13.55
N PRO A 177 14.79 0.03 -14.07
CA PRO A 177 15.36 0.63 -15.27
C PRO A 177 16.88 0.85 -15.22
N ASN A 178 17.46 0.96 -14.01
CA ASN A 178 18.89 1.13 -13.79
C ASN A 178 19.65 -0.20 -13.65
N GLY A 179 19.00 -1.35 -13.93
CA GLY A 179 19.62 -2.67 -13.92
C GLY A 179 19.74 -3.34 -12.54
N GLY A 180 19.31 -2.68 -11.47
CA GLY A 180 19.22 -3.30 -10.13
C GLY A 180 18.00 -4.21 -10.02
N TYR A 181 18.09 -5.31 -9.27
CA TYR A 181 16.91 -6.13 -8.96
C TYR A 181 15.89 -5.35 -8.13
N MET A 182 14.62 -5.75 -8.17
CA MET A 182 13.56 -5.12 -7.37
C MET A 182 13.56 -5.65 -5.93
N TYR A 183 14.47 -5.17 -5.09
CA TYR A 183 14.46 -5.45 -3.65
C TYR A 183 14.20 -4.18 -2.84
N THR A 184 13.47 -4.32 -1.74
CA THR A 184 13.35 -3.28 -0.71
C THR A 184 14.09 -3.67 0.56
N SER A 185 14.67 -2.67 1.22
CA SER A 185 15.10 -2.82 2.61
C SER A 185 13.89 -2.78 3.56
N THR A 186 14.00 -3.46 4.69
CA THR A 186 12.97 -3.48 5.74
C THR A 186 13.54 -3.03 7.07
N ALA A 187 12.67 -2.53 7.96
CA ALA A 187 13.09 -2.09 9.27
C ALA A 187 13.68 -3.24 10.10
N MET A 188 14.80 -2.99 10.78
CA MET A 188 15.40 -3.94 11.70
C MET A 188 15.79 -3.30 13.02
N SER A 189 15.40 -3.95 14.11
CA SER A 189 15.92 -3.69 15.45
C SER A 189 17.39 -4.13 15.50
N ARG A 190 18.25 -3.16 15.78
CA ARG A 190 19.68 -3.36 15.98
C ARG A 190 19.91 -4.24 17.22
N SER A 191 20.69 -5.32 17.04
CA SER A 191 21.13 -6.33 18.05
C SER A 191 20.03 -7.33 18.44
N GLU A 192 20.26 -8.65 18.47
CA GLU A 192 21.32 -9.32 19.23
C GLU A 192 21.98 -10.49 18.46
N SER A 193 23.31 -10.57 18.59
CA SER A 193 24.10 -11.81 18.64
C SER A 193 23.52 -13.03 17.90
N LEU A 194 23.91 -13.20 16.63
CA LEU A 194 24.04 -14.52 16.01
C LEU A 194 25.15 -15.30 16.73
N GLY A 195 24.88 -15.79 17.95
CA GLY A 195 25.66 -16.77 18.74
C GLY A 195 27.17 -16.54 18.94
N SER A 196 27.75 -15.44 18.46
CA SER A 196 29.20 -15.28 18.24
C SER A 196 29.78 -14.06 18.95
N GLY A 197 28.97 -13.30 19.69
CA GLY A 197 29.43 -12.09 20.39
C GLY A 197 29.82 -10.93 19.48
N LYS A 198 29.60 -11.03 18.15
CA LYS A 198 29.72 -9.91 17.21
C LYS A 198 28.34 -9.34 16.90
N THR A 199 28.17 -8.04 17.15
CA THR A 199 27.03 -7.26 16.69
C THR A 199 27.31 -6.80 15.25
N ASP A 200 27.29 -7.71 14.30
CA ASP A 200 27.28 -7.30 12.90
C ASP A 200 25.89 -6.74 12.62
N SER A 201 25.82 -5.45 12.26
CA SER A 201 24.55 -4.84 11.86
C SER A 201 24.16 -5.48 10.54
N PHE A 202 22.96 -6.03 10.45
CA PHE A 202 22.42 -6.60 9.22
C PHE A 202 21.22 -5.75 8.76
N PHE A 203 20.66 -6.04 7.60
CA PHE A 203 19.30 -5.64 7.21
C PHE A 203 18.64 -6.82 6.48
N ILE A 204 17.31 -6.86 6.45
CA ILE A 204 16.57 -7.81 5.61
C ILE A 204 16.17 -7.09 4.32
N SER A 205 16.35 -7.80 3.21
CA SER A 205 15.77 -7.44 1.93
C SER A 205 14.54 -8.29 1.65
N VAL A 206 13.55 -7.70 0.99
CA VAL A 206 12.40 -8.40 0.43
C VAL A 206 12.27 -8.06 -1.04
N GLY A 207 12.17 -9.07 -1.90
CA GLY A 207 11.96 -8.88 -3.33
C GLY A 207 12.56 -9.97 -4.18
N GLY A 208 12.88 -9.65 -5.44
CA GLY A 208 13.45 -10.62 -6.38
C GLY A 208 12.52 -11.81 -6.63
N MET A 209 11.23 -11.54 -6.84
CA MET A 209 10.22 -12.56 -7.11
C MET A 209 10.59 -13.35 -8.39
N ASP A 210 10.69 -14.67 -8.27
CA ASP A 210 10.99 -15.59 -9.37
C ASP A 210 10.19 -16.92 -9.26
N GLU A 211 10.62 -17.97 -9.99
CA GLU A 211 9.96 -19.28 -9.98
C GLU A 211 10.03 -20.02 -8.63
N TYR A 212 11.01 -19.68 -7.78
CA TYR A 212 11.19 -20.19 -6.42
C TYR A 212 10.42 -19.36 -5.38
N GLY A 213 9.99 -18.15 -5.74
CA GLY A 213 9.08 -17.32 -4.96
C GLY A 213 9.70 -15.97 -4.57
N LEU A 214 9.14 -15.35 -3.53
CA LEU A 214 9.63 -14.09 -2.99
C LEU A 214 10.95 -14.33 -2.25
N GLY A 215 12.00 -13.60 -2.61
CA GLY A 215 13.27 -13.61 -1.90
C GLY A 215 13.19 -12.80 -0.61
N ILE A 216 13.61 -13.40 0.50
CA ILE A 216 13.75 -12.72 1.80
C ILE A 216 15.14 -13.05 2.35
N HIS A 217 16.03 -12.08 2.39
CA HIS A 217 17.45 -12.33 2.69
C HIS A 217 18.02 -11.37 3.71
N ALA A 218 18.80 -11.87 4.65
CA ALA A 218 19.66 -11.03 5.49
C ALA A 218 21.00 -10.76 4.81
N PHE A 219 21.43 -9.51 4.89
CA PHE A 219 22.70 -9.00 4.38
C PHE A 219 23.42 -8.20 5.47
N SER A 220 24.74 -8.13 5.40
CA SER A 220 25.49 -7.26 6.29
C SER A 220 25.27 -5.80 5.92
N ALA A 221 25.11 -4.91 6.91
CA ALA A 221 24.95 -3.47 6.68
C ALA A 221 26.20 -2.81 6.06
N THR A 222 27.32 -3.53 5.96
CA THR A 222 28.57 -3.09 5.33
C THR A 222 28.75 -3.57 3.89
N GLU A 223 27.85 -4.41 3.38
CA GLU A 223 27.90 -4.87 1.99
C GLU A 223 27.44 -3.78 1.02
N ASP A 224 28.14 -3.66 -0.12
CA ASP A 224 27.73 -2.77 -1.21
C ASP A 224 26.53 -3.39 -1.95
N ILE A 225 25.36 -2.81 -1.72
CA ILE A 225 24.07 -3.33 -2.18
C ILE A 225 23.39 -2.33 -3.12
N SER A 226 23.99 -2.20 -4.30
CA SER A 226 23.47 -1.41 -5.43
C SER A 226 22.09 -1.83 -5.94
N PHE A 227 21.60 -3.00 -5.53
CA PHE A 227 20.34 -3.60 -5.97
C PHE A 227 19.19 -3.45 -4.97
N ILE A 228 19.38 -2.72 -3.86
CA ILE A 228 18.37 -2.53 -2.82
C ILE A 228 17.94 -1.07 -2.78
N PHE A 229 16.63 -0.87 -2.71
CA PHE A 229 15.99 0.44 -2.79
C PHE A 229 15.06 0.66 -1.59
N ALA A 230 14.72 1.92 -1.33
CA ALA A 230 13.72 2.26 -0.32
C ALA A 230 12.31 2.18 -0.92
N THR A 231 11.43 1.36 -0.35
CA THR A 231 10.01 1.28 -0.73
C THR A 231 9.16 1.72 0.47
N PRO A 232 8.74 2.98 0.56
CA PRO A 232 7.98 3.44 1.72
C PRO A 232 6.59 2.80 1.75
N LEU A 233 6.23 2.29 2.92
CA LEU A 233 4.85 2.00 3.28
C LEU A 233 4.26 3.21 4.00
N ILE A 234 3.09 3.64 3.57
CA ILE A 234 2.37 4.78 4.14
C ILE A 234 1.33 4.22 5.11
N PHE A 235 1.25 4.78 6.32
CA PHE A 235 0.39 4.32 7.40
C PHE A 235 -0.49 5.46 7.91
N PRO A 236 -1.67 5.17 8.50
CA PRO A 236 -2.40 6.17 9.27
C PRO A 236 -1.63 6.51 10.56
N ASP A 237 -1.62 7.79 10.95
CA ASP A 237 -0.83 8.30 12.10
C ASP A 237 -1.29 7.76 13.47
N SER A 238 -2.47 7.15 13.53
CA SER A 238 -2.89 6.33 14.68
C SER A 238 -1.93 5.17 14.98
N ASN A 239 -1.06 4.78 14.04
CA ASN A 239 -0.01 3.79 14.22
C ASN A 239 1.35 4.37 14.63
N ARG A 240 1.47 5.68 14.90
CA ARG A 240 2.74 6.24 15.36
C ARG A 240 2.97 5.84 16.82
N VAL A 241 3.25 4.56 17.03
CA VAL A 241 3.95 4.10 18.23
C VAL A 241 5.30 4.80 18.17
N ASN A 242 5.65 5.56 19.20
CA ASN A 242 6.98 6.17 19.30
C ASN A 242 8.02 5.04 19.20
N LEU A 243 8.60 4.87 18.01
CA LEU A 243 9.78 4.04 17.75
C LEU A 243 10.98 4.63 18.50
#